data_AF-A0AAJ1FMF7-F1
#
_entry.id   AF-A0AAJ1FMF7-F1
#
_cell.length_a   1.000
_cell.length_b   1.000
_cell.length_c   1.000
_cell.angle_alpha   90.00
_cell.angle_beta   90.00
_cell.angle_gamma   90.00
#
_symmetry.space_group_name_H-M   'P 1'
#
loop_
_entity.id
_entity.type
_entity.pdbx_description
1 polymer ?
#
loop_
_entity_poly.entity_id
_entity_poly.type
_entity_poly.pdbx_seq_one_letter_code
_entity_poly.pdbx_strand_id
1 'polypeptide(L)'
;MNENLEKIENYIKLAEKTDTVIYSNQFFPVSQLNNLKYSGMKFSFKGLNEDCEKKLLAVYPEYFTEDYLYFPVKYFKIIKKSKFINLEHKHYLGNILSLGIKREILGDLIVKNNECYGIILENMFDFLKENLLRINSSPIEITEITERDVPQNEFKELNIRLSSLRLDSLVSELTNLSRALSVNYIDLGNVQVNYEIQREKSYRISVGDTIIIKKYGKFRIEEENGLTKKDKVKLIVRKYI
;
A
#
# COMPACT_ATOMS: atom_id res chain seq x y z
N MET A 1 -3.31 -20.51 -10.92
CA MET A 1 -2.32 -19.99 -9.94
C MET A 1 -2.22 -18.49 -10.17
N ASN A 2 -2.14 -17.65 -9.13
CA ASN A 2 -2.00 -16.21 -9.31
C ASN A 2 -0.61 -15.92 -9.93
N GLU A 3 -0.56 -15.32 -11.11
CA GLU A 3 0.68 -15.09 -11.90
C GLU A 3 1.79 -14.44 -11.06
N ASN A 4 1.43 -13.57 -10.13
CA ASN A 4 2.40 -12.93 -9.24
C ASN A 4 3.03 -13.88 -8.23
N LEU A 5 2.30 -14.89 -7.73
CA LEU A 5 2.86 -15.87 -6.81
C LEU A 5 3.94 -16.72 -7.49
N GLU A 6 3.70 -17.12 -8.73
CA GLU A 6 4.70 -17.84 -9.53
C GLU A 6 5.98 -17.00 -9.74
N LYS A 7 5.82 -15.70 -10.02
CA LYS A 7 6.97 -14.78 -10.11
C LYS A 7 7.73 -14.66 -8.78
N ILE A 8 7.02 -14.55 -7.65
CA ILE A 8 7.65 -14.51 -6.32
C ILE A 8 8.42 -15.81 -6.04
N GLU A 9 7.83 -16.97 -6.31
CA GLU A 9 8.50 -18.26 -6.17
C GLU A 9 9.77 -18.37 -7.01
N ASN A 10 9.75 -17.82 -8.23
CA ASN A 10 10.93 -17.81 -9.09
C ASN A 10 12.07 -16.96 -8.51
N TYR A 11 11.78 -15.82 -7.86
CA TYR A 11 12.79 -15.05 -7.16
C TYR A 11 13.38 -15.81 -5.96
N ILE A 12 12.53 -16.53 -5.22
CA ILE A 12 12.97 -17.36 -4.09
C ILE A 12 13.91 -18.46 -4.58
N LYS A 13 13.48 -19.26 -5.56
CA LYS A 13 14.27 -20.34 -6.14
C LYS A 13 15.59 -19.84 -6.73
N LEU A 14 15.59 -18.63 -7.32
CA LEU A 14 16.79 -18.02 -7.84
C LEU A 14 17.77 -17.67 -6.70
N ALA A 15 17.29 -17.01 -5.64
CA ALA A 15 18.10 -16.65 -4.48
C ALA A 15 18.68 -17.89 -3.78
N GLU A 16 17.89 -18.95 -3.64
CA GLU A 16 18.36 -20.24 -3.11
C GLU A 16 19.45 -20.87 -3.97
N LYS A 17 19.26 -20.85 -5.29
CA LYS A 17 20.20 -21.47 -6.24
C LYS A 17 21.52 -20.71 -6.29
N THR A 18 21.48 -19.38 -6.22
CA THR A 18 22.68 -18.54 -6.36
C THR A 18 23.34 -18.21 -5.03
N ASP A 19 22.64 -18.39 -3.90
CA ASP A 19 23.06 -17.98 -2.56
C ASP A 19 23.40 -16.48 -2.51
N THR A 20 22.56 -15.66 -3.14
CA THR A 20 22.75 -14.20 -3.24
C THR A 20 21.45 -13.45 -3.01
N VAL A 21 21.56 -12.15 -2.74
CA VAL A 21 20.42 -11.24 -2.72
C VAL A 21 19.82 -11.11 -4.12
N ILE A 22 18.50 -11.30 -4.22
CA ILE A 22 17.72 -11.12 -5.43
C ILE A 22 16.63 -10.07 -5.19
N TYR A 23 16.58 -9.06 -6.06
CA TYR A 23 15.53 -8.05 -6.06
C TYR A 23 14.51 -8.36 -7.15
N SER A 24 13.23 -8.20 -6.84
CA SER A 24 12.20 -8.24 -7.86
C SER A 24 12.36 -7.10 -8.86
N ASN A 25 11.94 -7.31 -10.11
CA ASN A 25 11.88 -6.27 -11.14
C ASN A 25 10.48 -5.66 -11.28
N GLN A 26 9.64 -5.81 -10.26
CA GLN A 26 8.30 -5.26 -10.21
C GLN A 26 7.80 -5.14 -8.76
N PHE A 27 6.94 -4.15 -8.52
CA PHE A 27 6.24 -3.98 -7.27
C PHE A 27 5.08 -4.99 -7.15
N PHE A 28 5.01 -5.67 -6.01
CA PHE A 28 3.96 -6.63 -5.68
C PHE A 28 2.97 -6.03 -4.67
N PRO A 29 1.67 -6.32 -4.81
CA PRO A 29 0.68 -6.02 -3.78
C PRO A 29 1.07 -6.60 -2.41
N VAL A 30 0.91 -5.82 -1.36
CA VAL A 30 1.26 -6.21 0.02
C VAL A 30 0.53 -7.48 0.47
N SER A 31 -0.71 -7.73 0.03
CA SER A 31 -1.43 -8.98 0.31
C SER A 31 -0.68 -10.23 -0.16
N GLN A 32 0.08 -10.13 -1.25
CA GLN A 32 0.85 -11.26 -1.79
C GLN A 32 2.17 -11.47 -1.06
N LEU A 33 2.59 -10.49 -0.25
CA LEU A 33 3.87 -10.48 0.46
C LEU A 33 3.72 -10.85 1.96
N ASN A 34 2.58 -10.51 2.58
CA ASN A 34 2.34 -10.67 4.03
C ASN A 34 2.52 -12.11 4.56
N ASN A 35 2.36 -13.10 3.70
CA ASN A 35 2.38 -14.52 4.08
C ASN A 35 3.61 -15.28 3.55
N LEU A 36 4.62 -14.58 3.02
CA LEU A 36 5.83 -15.22 2.54
C LEU A 36 6.62 -15.80 3.71
N LYS A 37 6.75 -17.13 3.71
CA LYS A 37 7.62 -17.89 4.61
C LYS A 37 8.33 -18.94 3.78
N TYR A 38 9.64 -18.97 3.91
CA TYR A 38 10.46 -19.94 3.19
C TYR A 38 11.70 -20.27 4.01
N SER A 39 11.96 -21.56 4.22
CA SER A 39 13.09 -22.02 5.05
C SER A 39 14.42 -21.59 4.42
N GLY A 40 15.35 -21.01 5.18
CA GLY A 40 16.69 -20.64 4.69
C GLY A 40 16.77 -19.30 3.95
N MET A 41 15.65 -18.60 3.76
CA MET A 41 15.59 -17.30 3.08
C MET A 41 14.85 -16.27 3.93
N LYS A 42 15.31 -15.02 3.84
CA LYS A 42 14.67 -13.85 4.45
C LYS A 42 14.12 -12.93 3.36
N PHE A 43 13.18 -12.08 3.78
CA PHE A 43 12.46 -11.15 2.91
C PHE A 43 12.53 -9.75 3.49
N SER A 44 12.73 -8.76 2.61
CA SER A 44 12.58 -7.35 2.95
C SER A 44 11.85 -6.64 1.82
N PHE A 45 11.26 -5.49 2.12
CA PHE A 45 10.34 -4.81 1.23
C PHE A 45 10.56 -3.31 1.21
N LYS A 46 10.49 -2.70 0.02
CA LYS A 46 10.61 -1.24 -0.15
C LYS A 46 9.44 -0.70 -0.97
N GLY A 47 8.77 0.32 -0.47
CA GLY A 47 7.65 0.98 -1.14
C GLY A 47 7.71 2.49 -0.95
N LEU A 48 6.65 3.18 -1.37
CA LEU A 48 6.63 4.65 -1.33
C LEU A 48 6.72 5.18 0.12
N ASN A 49 6.00 4.55 1.03
CA ASN A 49 6.03 4.78 2.47
C ASN A 49 5.54 3.52 3.20
N GLU A 50 5.37 3.57 4.53
CA GLU A 50 4.96 2.41 5.33
C GLU A 50 3.59 1.84 4.94
N ASP A 51 2.69 2.70 4.50
CA ASP A 51 1.27 2.40 4.23
C ASP A 51 0.96 2.05 2.76
N CYS A 52 1.98 2.00 1.90
CA CYS A 52 1.80 1.68 0.50
C CYS A 52 1.14 0.32 0.29
N GLU A 53 0.40 0.20 -0.81
CA GLU A 53 -0.32 -0.99 -1.23
C GLU A 53 0.56 -1.95 -2.03
N LYS A 54 1.66 -1.47 -2.60
CA LYS A 54 2.64 -2.29 -3.33
C LYS A 54 4.07 -2.01 -2.89
N LYS A 55 4.89 -3.06 -2.83
CA LYS A 55 6.31 -3.00 -2.45
C LYS A 55 7.19 -3.80 -3.40
N LEU A 56 8.41 -3.35 -3.59
CA LEU A 56 9.48 -4.12 -4.21
C LEU A 56 9.98 -5.17 -3.21
N LEU A 57 10.20 -6.39 -3.67
CA LEU A 57 10.66 -7.52 -2.88
C LEU A 57 12.18 -7.68 -2.99
N ALA A 58 12.85 -7.89 -1.86
CA ALA A 58 14.19 -8.46 -1.79
C ALA A 58 14.12 -9.84 -1.12
N VAL A 59 14.73 -10.84 -1.73
CA VAL A 59 14.94 -12.18 -1.15
C VAL A 59 16.42 -12.35 -0.93
N TYR A 60 16.83 -12.82 0.26
CA TYR A 60 18.24 -12.95 0.61
C TYR A 60 18.50 -14.10 1.58
N PRO A 61 19.71 -14.68 1.57
CA PRO A 61 20.09 -15.74 2.50
C PRO A 61 20.03 -15.30 3.97
N GLU A 62 19.76 -16.24 4.89
CA GLU A 62 19.62 -15.93 6.32
C GLU A 62 20.84 -15.25 6.95
N TYR A 63 22.03 -15.54 6.44
CA TYR A 63 23.29 -14.95 6.92
C TYR A 63 23.53 -13.51 6.44
N PHE A 64 22.78 -13.04 5.43
CA PHE A 64 22.95 -11.69 4.90
C PHE A 64 22.26 -10.67 5.81
N THR A 65 22.96 -9.57 6.11
CA THR A 65 22.43 -8.50 6.96
C THR A 65 21.55 -7.55 6.16
N GLU A 66 20.33 -7.31 6.64
CA GLU A 66 19.34 -6.46 5.97
C GLU A 66 19.84 -5.03 5.70
N ASP A 67 20.67 -4.47 6.59
CA ASP A 67 21.24 -3.11 6.46
C ASP A 67 22.12 -2.93 5.20
N TYR A 68 22.59 -4.02 4.60
CA TYR A 68 23.37 -3.99 3.36
C TYR A 68 22.52 -4.15 2.09
N LEU A 69 21.19 -4.25 2.21
CA LEU A 69 20.31 -4.27 1.06
C LEU A 69 20.30 -2.93 0.33
N TYR A 70 20.38 -3.00 -1.00
CA TYR A 70 20.22 -1.87 -1.90
C TYR A 70 19.01 -2.12 -2.80
N PHE A 71 17.89 -1.47 -2.48
CA PHE A 71 16.71 -1.57 -3.33
C PHE A 71 16.89 -0.71 -4.59
N PRO A 72 16.79 -1.28 -5.81
CA PRO A 72 16.99 -0.56 -7.07
C PRO A 72 15.75 0.29 -7.42
N VAL A 73 15.49 1.32 -6.61
CA VAL A 73 14.34 2.22 -6.73
C VAL A 73 14.78 3.67 -6.67
N LYS A 74 13.98 4.53 -7.31
CA LYS A 74 14.11 5.98 -7.22
C LYS A 74 12.81 6.57 -6.71
N TYR A 75 12.93 7.43 -5.71
CA TYR A 75 11.84 8.29 -5.29
C TYR A 75 11.87 9.55 -6.14
N PHE A 76 10.70 10.02 -6.54
CA PHE A 76 10.61 11.18 -7.40
C PHE A 76 9.46 12.08 -6.99
N LYS A 77 9.60 13.36 -7.34
CA LYS A 77 8.58 14.38 -7.19
C LYS A 77 8.27 15.01 -8.53
N ILE A 78 7.00 15.19 -8.81
CA ILE A 78 6.48 15.89 -10.00
C ILE A 78 5.84 17.20 -9.57
N ILE A 79 6.40 18.30 -10.06
CA ILE A 79 5.89 19.66 -9.84
C ILE A 79 5.24 20.15 -11.13
N LYS A 80 3.98 20.60 -11.06
CA LYS A 80 3.32 21.25 -12.20
C LYS A 80 3.71 22.73 -12.29
N LYS A 81 3.95 23.23 -13.49
CA LYS A 81 4.27 24.66 -13.71
C LYS A 81 3.02 25.53 -13.83
N SER A 82 1.90 24.97 -14.27
CA SER A 82 0.64 25.72 -14.39
C SER A 82 -0.08 25.82 -13.05
N LYS A 83 -0.44 27.04 -12.62
CA LYS A 83 -1.27 27.29 -11.43
C LYS A 83 -2.77 27.08 -11.69
N PHE A 84 -3.21 27.08 -12.95
CA PHE A 84 -4.63 27.09 -13.33
C PHE A 84 -5.25 25.71 -13.50
N ILE A 85 -4.44 24.65 -13.50
CA ILE A 85 -4.91 23.27 -13.69
C ILE A 85 -4.77 22.52 -12.37
N ASN A 86 -5.89 22.01 -11.85
CA ASN A 86 -5.86 21.08 -10.73
C ASN A 86 -5.61 19.66 -11.24
N LEU A 87 -4.58 19.02 -10.71
CA LEU A 87 -4.21 17.66 -11.07
C LEU A 87 -4.52 16.73 -9.90
N GLU A 88 -5.29 15.68 -10.18
CA GLU A 88 -5.60 14.61 -9.25
C GLU A 88 -4.73 13.39 -9.54
N HIS A 89 -4.66 12.47 -8.59
CA HIS A 89 -3.93 11.20 -8.71
C HIS A 89 -4.14 10.49 -10.06
N LYS A 90 -5.40 10.44 -10.55
CA LYS A 90 -5.73 9.79 -11.83
C LYS A 90 -5.05 10.44 -13.05
N HIS A 91 -4.79 11.75 -13.00
CA HIS A 91 -4.12 12.45 -14.09
C HIS A 91 -2.64 12.08 -14.15
N TYR A 92 -1.94 12.07 -13.00
CA TYR A 92 -0.54 11.64 -12.93
C TYR A 92 -0.39 10.19 -13.40
N LEU A 93 -1.18 9.27 -12.81
CA LEU A 93 -1.11 7.85 -13.16
C LEU A 93 -1.41 7.61 -14.64
N GLY A 94 -2.47 8.21 -15.19
CA GLY A 94 -2.84 8.03 -16.59
C GLY A 94 -1.76 8.50 -17.56
N ASN A 95 -1.16 9.67 -17.31
CA ASN A 95 -0.10 10.19 -18.18
C ASN A 95 1.20 9.35 -18.07
N ILE A 96 1.57 8.89 -16.86
CA ILE A 96 2.73 8.00 -16.69
C ILE A 96 2.55 6.70 -17.47
N LEU A 97 1.38 6.05 -17.33
CA LEU A 97 1.08 4.80 -18.03
C LEU A 97 0.99 4.99 -19.55
N SER A 98 0.61 6.18 -20.03
CA SER A 98 0.54 6.49 -21.47
C SER A 98 1.90 6.46 -22.17
N LEU A 99 3.01 6.54 -21.42
CA LEU A 99 4.37 6.37 -21.94
C LEU A 99 4.75 4.91 -22.21
N GLY A 100 3.84 3.95 -21.94
CA GLY A 100 4.13 2.52 -22.02
C GLY A 100 4.80 1.96 -20.77
N ILE A 101 4.96 2.76 -19.71
CA ILE A 101 5.45 2.27 -18.41
C ILE A 101 4.41 1.33 -17.83
N LYS A 102 4.83 0.09 -17.56
CA LYS A 102 3.94 -0.91 -16.94
C LYS A 102 3.64 -0.53 -15.50
N ARG A 103 2.40 -0.80 -15.06
CA ARG A 103 1.93 -0.54 -13.69
C ARG A 103 2.72 -1.29 -12.61
N GLU A 104 3.37 -2.38 -12.98
CA GLU A 104 4.21 -3.22 -12.11
C GLU A 104 5.60 -2.61 -11.86
N ILE A 105 6.07 -1.72 -12.75
CA ILE A 105 7.36 -1.00 -12.59
C ILE A 105 7.17 0.25 -11.71
N LEU A 106 5.97 0.83 -11.71
CA LEU A 106 5.62 1.98 -10.88
C LEU A 106 5.08 1.49 -9.53
N GLY A 107 5.58 2.03 -8.43
CA GLY A 107 4.98 1.82 -7.11
C GLY A 107 3.69 2.63 -6.94
N ASP A 108 3.46 3.12 -5.72
CA ASP A 108 2.33 3.99 -5.44
C ASP A 108 2.66 5.45 -5.76
N LEU A 109 1.62 6.28 -5.83
CA LEU A 109 1.74 7.73 -5.97
C LEU A 109 0.95 8.42 -4.85
N ILE A 110 1.46 9.54 -4.35
CA ILE A 110 0.76 10.42 -3.42
C ILE A 110 0.68 11.81 -4.03
N VAL A 111 -0.51 12.37 -4.09
CA VAL A 111 -0.71 13.77 -4.53
C VAL A 111 -0.98 14.61 -3.31
N LYS A 112 -0.09 15.57 -3.02
CA LYS A 112 -0.21 16.48 -1.89
C LYS A 112 0.25 17.87 -2.30
N ASN A 113 -0.49 18.91 -1.87
CA ASN A 113 -0.14 20.31 -2.15
C ASN A 113 0.12 20.59 -3.64
N ASN A 114 -0.65 19.99 -4.55
CA ASN A 114 -0.48 20.08 -6.00
C ASN A 114 0.84 19.49 -6.57
N GLU A 115 1.57 18.74 -5.77
CA GLU A 115 2.74 17.96 -6.17
C GLU A 115 2.38 16.47 -6.13
N CYS A 116 3.05 15.67 -6.95
CA CYS A 116 2.90 14.22 -6.93
C CYS A 116 4.23 13.58 -6.57
N TYR A 117 4.21 12.65 -5.63
CA TYR A 117 5.35 11.91 -5.14
C TYR A 117 5.16 10.46 -5.54
N GLY A 118 6.23 9.80 -5.95
CA GLY A 118 6.16 8.41 -6.39
C GLY A 118 7.47 7.68 -6.20
N ILE A 119 7.39 6.38 -6.41
CA ILE A 119 8.53 5.47 -6.43
C ILE A 119 8.47 4.64 -7.72
N ILE A 120 9.63 4.44 -8.35
CA ILE A 120 9.77 3.67 -9.59
C ILE A 120 11.04 2.84 -9.51
N LEU A 121 11.13 1.76 -10.31
CA LEU A 121 12.40 1.07 -10.51
C LEU A 121 13.47 2.02 -11.06
N GLU A 122 14.67 1.91 -10.52
CA GLU A 122 15.79 2.81 -10.83
C GLU A 122 16.08 2.88 -12.33
N ASN A 123 16.05 1.74 -13.02
CA ASN A 123 16.31 1.65 -14.46
C ASN A 123 15.26 2.35 -15.34
N MET A 124 14.13 2.80 -14.78
CA MET A 124 13.05 3.48 -15.50
C MET A 124 12.90 4.95 -15.12
N PHE A 125 13.69 5.45 -14.15
CA PHE A 125 13.59 6.82 -13.68
C PHE A 125 13.97 7.85 -14.75
N ASP A 126 15.11 7.67 -15.41
CA ASP A 126 15.56 8.61 -16.45
C ASP A 126 14.60 8.63 -17.64
N PHE A 127 14.12 7.45 -18.06
CA PHE A 127 13.07 7.35 -19.08
C PHE A 127 11.81 8.14 -18.69
N LEU A 128 11.33 7.99 -17.45
CA LEU A 128 10.18 8.76 -16.96
C LEU A 128 10.45 10.26 -17.02
N LYS A 129 11.62 10.70 -16.53
CA LYS A 129 12.03 12.11 -16.46
C LYS A 129 12.14 12.77 -17.82
N GLU A 130 12.71 12.07 -18.80
CA GLU A 130 12.93 12.59 -20.16
C GLU A 130 11.65 12.61 -21.01
N ASN A 131 10.75 11.65 -20.79
CA ASN A 131 9.59 11.47 -21.66
C ASN A 131 8.29 12.07 -21.09
N LEU A 132 8.13 12.14 -19.76
CA LEU A 132 6.98 12.80 -19.15
C LEU A 132 7.22 14.32 -19.06
N LEU A 133 6.92 15.05 -20.12
CA LEU A 133 7.14 16.51 -20.15
C LEU A 133 5.92 17.31 -19.70
N ARG A 134 4.74 16.70 -19.74
CA ARG A 134 3.45 17.31 -19.42
C ARG A 134 2.52 16.31 -18.75
N ILE A 135 1.61 16.81 -17.93
CA ILE A 135 0.46 16.06 -17.44
C ILE A 135 -0.78 16.81 -17.86
N ASN A 136 -1.61 16.15 -18.68
CA ASN A 136 -2.63 16.81 -19.48
C ASN A 136 -2.00 17.98 -20.28
N SER A 137 -2.48 19.21 -20.10
CA SER A 137 -1.92 20.40 -20.75
C SER A 137 -0.89 21.16 -19.91
N SER A 138 -0.61 20.76 -18.67
CA SER A 138 0.38 21.45 -17.82
C SER A 138 1.79 20.91 -18.07
N PRO A 139 2.77 21.77 -18.39
CA PRO A 139 4.18 21.43 -18.25
C PRO A 139 4.50 21.04 -16.81
N ILE A 140 5.43 20.10 -16.67
CA ILE A 140 5.87 19.59 -15.38
C ILE A 140 7.40 19.58 -15.27
N GLU A 141 7.88 19.28 -14.07
CA GLU A 141 9.27 19.00 -13.77
C GLU A 141 9.34 17.79 -12.85
N ILE A 142 10.27 16.87 -13.13
CA ILE A 142 10.50 15.67 -12.31
C ILE A 142 11.89 15.76 -11.69
N THR A 143 11.93 15.65 -10.37
CA THR A 143 13.16 15.63 -9.58
C THR A 143 13.27 14.34 -8.80
N GLU A 144 14.49 13.80 -8.69
CA GLU A 144 14.80 12.75 -7.74
C GLU A 144 14.74 13.35 -6.33
N ILE A 145 14.16 12.60 -5.41
CA ILE A 145 14.06 12.95 -3.99
C ILE A 145 14.47 11.74 -3.15
N THR A 146 14.48 11.89 -1.84
CA THR A 146 14.68 10.78 -0.91
C THR A 146 13.37 10.32 -0.31
N GLU A 147 13.37 9.13 0.30
CA GLU A 147 12.24 8.61 1.08
C GLU A 147 11.74 9.60 2.15
N ARG A 148 12.64 10.44 2.70
CA ARG A 148 12.32 11.44 3.72
C ARG A 148 11.47 12.60 3.21
N ASP A 149 11.54 12.88 1.91
CA ASP A 149 10.80 13.95 1.26
C ASP A 149 9.36 13.52 0.89
N VAL A 150 9.09 12.21 0.94
CA VAL A 150 7.76 11.65 0.65
C VAL A 150 6.80 12.06 1.77
N PRO A 151 5.66 12.70 1.44
CA PRO A 151 4.69 13.08 2.45
C PRO A 151 4.08 11.83 3.09
N GLN A 152 3.89 11.91 4.40
CA GLN A 152 3.07 10.94 5.12
C GLN A 152 1.60 11.08 4.72
N ASN A 153 0.90 9.95 4.76
CA ASN A 153 -0.54 9.93 4.54
C ASN A 153 -1.24 10.78 5.61
N GLU A 154 -2.33 11.43 5.22
CA GLU A 154 -3.17 12.15 6.15
C GLU A 154 -4.24 11.22 6.73
N PHE A 155 -4.47 11.38 8.03
CA PHE A 155 -5.37 10.52 8.78
C PHE A 155 -6.38 11.35 9.54
N LYS A 156 -7.63 10.88 9.52
CA LYS A 156 -8.63 11.28 10.49
C LYS A 156 -8.68 10.24 11.60
N GLU A 157 -8.36 10.65 12.82
CA GLU A 157 -8.56 9.80 13.97
C GLU A 157 -10.06 9.69 14.30
N LEU A 158 -10.51 8.46 14.53
CA LEU A 158 -11.87 8.11 14.91
C LEU A 158 -11.82 7.33 16.22
N ASN A 159 -12.56 7.83 17.22
CA ASN A 159 -12.75 7.17 18.49
C ASN A 159 -14.07 6.40 18.46
N ILE A 160 -13.99 5.07 18.35
CA ILE A 160 -15.16 4.22 18.17
C ILE A 160 -15.37 3.26 19.35
N ARG A 161 -16.58 2.71 19.47
CA ARG A 161 -16.95 1.80 20.57
C ARG A 161 -17.66 0.56 20.04
N LEU A 162 -17.01 -0.59 20.13
CA LEU A 162 -17.55 -1.86 19.64
C LEU A 162 -18.11 -2.71 20.79
N SER A 163 -19.17 -3.46 20.53
CA SER A 163 -19.65 -4.47 21.49
C SER A 163 -18.73 -5.70 21.57
N SER A 164 -17.92 -5.93 20.53
CA SER A 164 -16.92 -6.99 20.45
C SER A 164 -15.90 -6.68 19.34
N LEU A 165 -14.72 -7.28 19.41
CA LEU A 165 -13.67 -7.19 18.39
C LEU A 165 -13.97 -8.05 17.14
N ARG A 166 -15.22 -8.01 16.66
CA ARG A 166 -15.64 -8.73 15.45
C ARG A 166 -15.66 -7.79 14.26
N LEU A 167 -15.28 -8.30 13.10
CA LEU A 167 -15.31 -7.55 11.84
C LEU A 167 -16.69 -6.96 11.55
N ASP A 168 -17.78 -7.73 11.74
CA ASP A 168 -19.14 -7.22 11.53
C ASP A 168 -19.53 -6.07 12.46
N SER A 169 -19.01 -6.04 13.69
CA SER A 169 -19.23 -4.95 14.63
C SER A 169 -18.49 -3.70 14.17
N LEU A 170 -17.24 -3.85 13.74
CA LEU A 170 -16.43 -2.75 13.24
C LEU A 170 -17.02 -2.16 11.95
N VAL A 171 -17.40 -3.00 10.99
CA VAL A 171 -17.98 -2.56 9.73
C VAL A 171 -19.27 -1.80 9.98
N SER A 172 -20.16 -2.27 10.87
CA SER A 172 -21.39 -1.55 11.23
C SER A 172 -21.11 -0.15 11.78
N GLU A 173 -20.16 -0.03 12.70
CA GLU A 173 -19.77 1.23 13.32
C GLU A 173 -19.12 2.21 12.32
N LEU A 174 -18.21 1.73 11.46
CA LEU A 174 -17.50 2.60 10.51
C LEU A 174 -18.33 3.03 9.30
N THR A 175 -19.37 2.26 8.95
CA THR A 175 -20.21 2.50 7.76
C THR A 175 -21.59 3.07 8.09
N ASN A 176 -21.98 3.08 9.37
CA ASN A 176 -23.34 3.33 9.83
C ASN A 176 -24.40 2.40 9.20
N LEU A 177 -23.99 1.24 8.69
CA LEU A 177 -24.92 0.20 8.22
C LEU A 177 -25.49 -0.58 9.41
N SER A 178 -26.72 -1.08 9.28
CA SER A 178 -27.28 -2.02 10.26
C SER A 178 -26.45 -3.31 10.29
N ARG A 179 -26.48 -4.03 11.41
CA ARG A 179 -25.69 -5.25 11.58
C ARG A 179 -25.97 -6.31 10.50
N ALA A 180 -27.23 -6.45 10.07
CA ALA A 180 -27.60 -7.34 8.98
C ALA A 180 -27.00 -6.91 7.63
N LEU A 181 -27.03 -5.60 7.34
CA LEU A 181 -26.43 -5.05 6.13
C LEU A 181 -24.89 -5.17 6.16
N SER A 182 -24.25 -4.95 7.31
CA SER A 182 -22.80 -5.11 7.46
C SER A 182 -22.35 -6.54 7.21
N VAL A 183 -23.08 -7.52 7.74
CA VAL A 183 -22.81 -8.94 7.46
C VAL A 183 -22.95 -9.23 5.97
N ASN A 184 -24.05 -8.80 5.35
CA ASN A 184 -24.21 -8.98 3.91
C ASN A 184 -23.10 -8.28 3.10
N TYR A 185 -22.65 -7.11 3.55
CA TYR A 185 -21.56 -6.36 2.91
C TYR A 185 -20.23 -7.13 2.93
N ILE A 186 -19.93 -7.76 4.07
CA ILE A 186 -18.77 -8.66 4.25
C ILE A 186 -18.94 -9.90 3.37
N ASP A 187 -20.12 -10.54 3.41
CA ASP A 187 -20.43 -11.76 2.66
C ASP A 187 -20.30 -11.55 1.14
N LEU A 188 -20.59 -10.34 0.64
CA LEU A 188 -20.40 -9.95 -0.77
C LEU A 188 -18.92 -9.71 -1.14
N GLY A 189 -17.98 -9.76 -0.19
CA GLY A 189 -16.55 -9.54 -0.40
C GLY A 189 -16.18 -8.08 -0.57
N ASN A 190 -16.96 -7.15 0.00
CA ASN A 190 -16.67 -5.71 -0.07
C ASN A 190 -15.75 -5.21 1.05
N VAL A 191 -15.27 -6.11 1.92
CA VAL A 191 -14.39 -5.80 3.04
C VAL A 191 -13.11 -6.62 2.90
N GLN A 192 -11.97 -5.95 3.06
CA GLN A 192 -10.67 -6.58 3.12
C GLN A 192 -10.05 -6.32 4.49
N VAL A 193 -9.35 -7.32 5.00
CA VAL A 193 -8.47 -7.22 6.16
C VAL A 193 -7.05 -7.49 5.67
N ASN A 194 -6.12 -6.58 5.96
CA ASN A 194 -4.73 -6.67 5.53
C ASN A 194 -4.57 -6.97 4.03
N TYR A 195 -5.38 -6.27 3.22
CA TYR A 195 -5.43 -6.35 1.75
C TYR A 195 -5.97 -7.68 1.17
N GLU A 196 -6.53 -8.55 2.00
CA GLU A 196 -7.18 -9.79 1.58
C GLU A 196 -8.69 -9.73 1.82
N ILE A 197 -9.50 -10.26 0.88
CA ILE A 197 -10.96 -10.29 1.03
C ILE A 197 -11.32 -11.17 2.23
N GLN A 198 -11.99 -10.59 3.22
CA GLN A 198 -12.45 -11.31 4.40
C GLN A 198 -13.97 -11.49 4.31
N ARG A 199 -14.42 -12.75 4.38
CA ARG A 199 -15.86 -13.11 4.37
C ARG A 199 -16.34 -13.63 5.72
N GLU A 200 -15.43 -13.93 6.64
CA GLU A 200 -15.80 -14.35 7.98
C GLU A 200 -16.21 -13.12 8.81
N LYS A 201 -17.52 -12.91 8.96
CA LYS A 201 -18.09 -11.83 9.79
C LYS A 201 -17.62 -11.83 11.26
N SER A 202 -17.28 -13.01 11.77
CA SER A 202 -16.75 -13.23 13.12
C SER A 202 -15.24 -13.04 13.24
N TYR A 203 -14.55 -12.76 12.14
CA TYR A 203 -13.11 -12.52 12.14
C TYR A 203 -12.75 -11.53 13.24
N ARG A 204 -11.78 -11.94 14.07
CA ARG A 204 -11.33 -11.14 15.21
C ARG A 204 -10.34 -10.09 14.71
N ILE A 205 -10.73 -8.82 14.82
CA ILE A 205 -9.86 -7.70 14.49
C ILE A 205 -8.84 -7.46 15.60
N SER A 206 -7.65 -7.00 15.22
CA SER A 206 -6.53 -6.72 16.12
C SER A 206 -5.94 -5.35 15.86
N VAL A 207 -5.27 -4.78 16.88
CA VAL A 207 -4.44 -3.58 16.70
C VAL A 207 -3.40 -3.82 15.60
N GLY A 208 -3.24 -2.85 14.71
CA GLY A 208 -2.39 -2.95 13.53
C GLY A 208 -3.12 -3.39 12.26
N ASP A 209 -4.31 -3.99 12.35
CA ASP A 209 -5.04 -4.41 11.16
C ASP A 209 -5.43 -3.22 10.27
N THR A 210 -5.25 -3.41 8.97
CA THR A 210 -5.74 -2.50 7.93
C THR A 210 -7.07 -3.03 7.38
N ILE A 211 -8.12 -2.23 7.48
CA ILE A 211 -9.48 -2.57 7.05
C ILE A 211 -9.85 -1.70 5.85
N ILE A 212 -10.09 -2.31 4.70
CA ILE A 212 -10.54 -1.61 3.50
C ILE A 212 -12.00 -1.97 3.27
N ILE A 213 -12.86 -0.97 3.32
CA ILE A 213 -14.29 -1.13 3.08
C ILE A 213 -14.62 -0.40 1.79
N LYS A 214 -15.02 -1.15 0.76
CA LYS A 214 -15.35 -0.62 -0.57
C LYS A 214 -16.33 0.56 -0.42
N LYS A 215 -16.10 1.67 -1.12
CA LYS A 215 -16.88 2.93 -1.04
C LYS A 215 -16.78 3.72 0.28
N TYR A 216 -16.30 3.14 1.38
CA TYR A 216 -16.21 3.83 2.67
C TYR A 216 -14.78 4.27 3.03
N GLY A 217 -13.78 3.57 2.50
CA GLY A 217 -12.36 3.93 2.58
C GLY A 217 -11.48 2.88 3.23
N LYS A 218 -10.24 3.27 3.50
CA LYS A 218 -9.21 2.49 4.20
C LYS A 218 -9.11 3.00 5.64
N PHE A 219 -8.96 2.07 6.57
CA PHE A 219 -8.88 2.31 8.00
C PHE A 219 -7.75 1.48 8.60
N ARG A 220 -7.10 1.97 9.65
CA ARG A 220 -6.10 1.22 10.43
C ARG A 220 -6.48 1.26 11.90
N ILE A 221 -6.49 0.11 12.56
CA ILE A 221 -6.73 0.02 14.00
C ILE A 221 -5.44 0.41 14.71
N GLU A 222 -5.46 1.54 15.42
CA GLU A 222 -4.26 2.12 16.03
C GLU A 222 -4.08 1.64 17.47
N GLU A 223 -5.16 1.64 18.26
CA GLU A 223 -5.07 1.36 19.70
C GLU A 223 -6.38 0.76 20.24
N GLU A 224 -6.26 -0.09 21.26
CA GLU A 224 -7.37 -0.56 22.09
C GLU A 224 -7.32 0.09 23.48
N ASN A 225 -8.27 0.98 23.77
CA ASN A 225 -8.26 1.82 24.97
C ASN A 225 -9.16 1.23 26.08
N GLY A 226 -9.08 -0.10 26.22
CA GLY A 226 -9.84 -0.88 27.19
C GLY A 226 -11.36 -0.78 27.02
N LEU A 227 -12.08 -1.00 28.12
CA LEU A 227 -13.54 -1.09 28.14
C LEU A 227 -14.21 0.21 28.59
N THR A 228 -15.46 0.40 28.17
CA THR A 228 -16.39 1.39 28.72
C THR A 228 -17.07 0.83 29.98
N LYS A 229 -17.79 1.69 30.72
CA LYS A 229 -18.63 1.27 31.86
C LYS A 229 -19.75 0.28 31.49
N LYS A 230 -20.03 0.09 30.19
CA LYS A 230 -21.03 -0.86 29.65
C LYS A 230 -20.34 -1.99 28.85
N ASP A 231 -19.10 -2.32 29.21
CA ASP A 231 -18.29 -3.40 28.63
C ASP A 231 -18.06 -3.36 27.11
N LYS A 232 -18.31 -2.22 26.46
CA LYS A 232 -17.89 -1.98 25.07
C LYS A 232 -16.38 -1.73 24.98
N VAL A 233 -15.73 -2.30 23.98
CA VAL A 233 -14.32 -2.06 23.64
C VAL A 233 -14.17 -0.69 22.99
N LYS A 234 -13.23 0.13 23.47
CA LYS A 234 -12.89 1.42 22.87
C LYS A 234 -11.72 1.24 21.93
N LEU A 235 -11.84 1.70 20.69
CA LEU A 235 -10.76 1.65 19.71
C LEU A 235 -10.46 3.05 19.18
N ILE A 236 -9.17 3.32 18.97
CA ILE A 236 -8.71 4.40 18.10
C ILE A 236 -8.48 3.83 16.72
N VAL A 237 -9.14 4.41 15.71
CA VAL A 237 -9.03 4.00 14.30
C VAL A 237 -8.61 5.20 13.47
N ARG A 238 -7.58 5.05 12.65
CA ARG A 238 -7.17 6.05 11.66
C ARG A 238 -7.86 5.79 10.33
N LYS A 239 -8.65 6.73 9.83
CA LYS A 239 -9.18 6.72 8.47
C LYS A 239 -8.23 7.47 7.55
N TYR A 240 -7.78 6.84 6.47
CA TYR A 240 -6.97 7.48 5.45
C TYR A 240 -7.81 8.53 4.69
N ILE A 241 -7.26 9.74 4.50
CA ILE A 241 -7.88 10.88 3.80
C ILE A 241 -7.27 11.05 2.41
#